data_AF-A0A6L9MNT3-F1
#
_entry.id   AF-A0A6L9MNT3-F1
#
_cell.length_a   1.000
_cell.length_b   1.000
_cell.length_c   1.000
_cell.angle_alpha   90.00
_cell.angle_beta   90.00
_cell.angle_gamma   90.00
#
_symmetry.space_group_name_H-M   'P 1'
#
loop_
_entity.id
_entity.type
_entity.pdbx_description
1 polymer ?
#
loop_
_entity_poly.entity_id
_entity_poly.type
_entity_poly.pdbx_seq_one_letter_code
_entity_poly.pdbx_strand_id
1 'polypeptide(L)' 'MASKDHPVLLNELAKATGLNLSTCHHLLATLVARGYAIHAGRSRGYTLSPHYASWLAGLAQASDPA' A
#
# COMPACT_ATOMS: atom_id res chain seq x y z
N MET A 1 2.35 10.79 9.77
CA MET A 1 3.33 9.81 10.27
C MET A 1 2.71 8.42 10.08
N ALA A 2 2.88 7.81 8.91
CA ALA A 2 2.31 6.49 8.62
C ALA A 2 3.31 5.44 9.13
N SER A 3 3.09 4.95 10.34
CA SER A 3 3.87 3.86 10.93
C SER A 3 3.57 2.56 10.18
N LYS A 4 4.60 1.73 10.00
CA LYS A 4 4.61 0.48 9.20
C LYS A 4 3.53 -0.55 9.57
N ASP A 5 2.82 -0.35 10.67
CA ASP A 5 1.86 -1.28 11.27
C ASP A 5 0.43 -0.74 11.44
N HIS A 6 0.11 0.45 10.90
CA HIS A 6 -1.25 0.98 11.00
C HIS A 6 -2.04 0.78 9.70
N PRO A 7 -3.05 -0.10 9.69
CA PRO A 7 -3.99 -0.20 8.59
C PRO A 7 -4.61 1.16 8.27
N VAL A 8 -4.55 1.59 7.01
CA VAL A 8 -5.08 2.87 6.56
C VAL A 8 -6.46 2.66 5.94
N LEU A 9 -7.43 3.48 6.33
CA LEU A 9 -8.79 3.36 5.79
C LEU A 9 -8.86 3.87 4.35
N LEU A 10 -9.79 3.32 3.56
CA LEU A 10 -10.02 3.75 2.17
C LEU A 10 -10.31 5.26 2.06
N ASN A 11 -11.06 5.82 3.01
CA ASN A 11 -11.37 7.25 3.03
C ASN A 11 -10.12 8.10 3.26
N GLU A 12 -9.21 7.63 4.11
CA GLU A 12 -7.98 8.35 4.42
C GLU A 12 -7.04 8.33 3.22
N LEU A 13 -6.95 7.19 2.52
CA LEU A 13 -6.22 7.08 1.26
C LEU A 13 -6.81 8.00 0.17
N ALA A 14 -8.13 8.03 0.03
CA ALA A 14 -8.80 8.94 -0.91
C ALA A 14 -8.49 10.41 -0.60
N LYS A 15 -8.56 10.82 0.67
CA LYS A 15 -8.21 12.18 1.12
C LYS A 15 -6.73 12.51 0.89
N ALA A 16 -5.83 11.59 1.25
CA ALA A 16 -4.38 11.80 1.13
C ALA A 16 -3.92 11.87 -0.33
N THR A 17 -4.57 11.14 -1.23
CA THR A 17 -4.25 11.10 -2.66
C THR A 17 -5.02 12.13 -3.49
N GLY A 18 -6.05 12.76 -2.91
CA GLY A 18 -6.96 13.64 -3.65
C GLY A 18 -7.83 12.89 -4.69
N LEU A 19 -7.89 11.57 -4.60
CA LEU A 19 -8.66 10.73 -5.53
C LEU A 19 -10.08 10.51 -5.00
N ASN A 20 -11.03 10.34 -5.93
CA ASN A 20 -12.36 9.89 -5.53
C ASN A 20 -12.31 8.47 -4.94
N LEU A 21 -13.27 8.15 -4.08
CA LEU A 21 -13.31 6.88 -3.34
C LEU A 21 -13.35 5.65 -4.27
N SER A 22 -14.07 5.73 -5.39
CA SER A 22 -14.19 4.65 -6.37
C SER A 22 -12.87 4.38 -7.09
N THR A 23 -12.16 5.41 -7.53
CA THR A 23 -10.82 5.29 -8.14
C THR A 23 -9.84 4.72 -7.15
N CYS A 24 -9.84 5.21 -5.91
CA CYS A 24 -8.99 4.70 -4.85
C CYS A 24 -9.26 3.20 -4.59
N HIS A 25 -10.53 2.79 -4.61
CA HIS A 25 -10.92 1.40 -4.47
C HIS A 25 -10.40 0.53 -5.63
N HIS A 26 -10.55 0.96 -6.88
CA HIS A 26 -10.06 0.21 -8.04
C HIS A 26 -8.54 0.05 -8.04
N LEU A 27 -7.81 1.10 -7.65
CA LEU A 27 -6.35 1.04 -7.51
C LEU A 27 -5.94 0.06 -6.41
N LEU A 28 -6.58 0.12 -5.24
CA LEU A 28 -6.28 -0.79 -4.13
C LEU A 28 -6.64 -2.24 -4.45
N ALA A 29 -7.75 -2.49 -5.14
CA ALA A 29 -8.10 -3.82 -5.62
C ALA A 29 -7.00 -4.39 -6.53
N THR A 30 -6.44 -3.55 -7.42
CA THR A 30 -5.32 -3.93 -8.28
C THR A 30 -4.05 -4.20 -7.49
N LEU A 31 -3.72 -3.35 -6.51
CA LEU A 31 -2.55 -3.51 -5.64
C LEU A 31 -2.66 -4.77 -4.77
N VAL A 32 -3.85 -5.09 -4.27
CA VAL A 32 -4.10 -6.32 -3.51
C VAL A 32 -3.99 -7.55 -4.40
N ALA A 33 -4.60 -7.53 -5.59
CA ALA A 33 -4.52 -8.65 -6.55
C ALA A 33 -3.09 -8.95 -7.00
N ARG A 34 -2.22 -7.93 -7.07
CA ARG A 34 -0.80 -8.06 -7.40
C ARG A 34 0.09 -8.36 -6.19
N GLY A 35 -0.47 -8.42 -4.98
CA GLY A 35 0.28 -8.72 -3.75
C GLY A 35 1.12 -7.56 -3.22
N TYR A 36 0.87 -6.32 -3.66
CA TYR A 36 1.54 -5.11 -3.16
C TYR A 36 0.89 -4.55 -1.89
N ALA A 37 -0.41 -4.76 -1.73
CA ALA A 37 -1.18 -4.36 -0.54
C ALA A 37 -1.94 -5.56 0.02
N ILE A 38 -2.26 -5.51 1.31
CA ILE A 38 -3.07 -6.51 2.00
C ILE A 38 -4.29 -5.80 2.56
N HIS A 39 -5.47 -6.38 2.30
CA HIS A 39 -6.69 -5.95 2.95
C HIS A 39 -6.72 -6.55 4.36
N ALA A 40 -6.52 -5.72 5.39
CA ALA A 40 -6.41 -6.15 6.79
C ALA A 40 -7.77 -6.56 7.42
N GLY A 41 -8.86 -6.53 6.64
CA GLY A 41 -10.22 -6.87 7.05
C GLY A 41 -11.20 -5.72 6.84
N ARG A 42 -12.51 -6.04 6.79
CA ARG A 42 -13.62 -5.12 6.42
C ARG A 42 -13.63 -3.77 7.15
N SER A 43 -13.12 -3.71 8.38
CA SER A 43 -13.10 -2.51 9.23
C SER A 43 -11.69 -2.03 9.58
N ARG A 44 -10.65 -2.75 9.16
CA ARG A 44 -9.26 -2.43 9.53
C ARG A 44 -8.59 -1.60 8.43
N GLY A 45 -8.94 -1.76 7.16
CA GLY A 45 -8.35 -0.98 6.06
C GLY A 45 -7.23 -1.72 5.36
N TYR A 46 -6.29 -1.00 4.77
CA TYR A 46 -5.24 -1.54 3.89
C TYR A 46 -3.87 -1.35 4.52
N THR A 47 -3.03 -2.38 4.41
CA THR A 47 -1.61 -2.31 4.78
C THR A 47 -0.74 -2.67 3.58
N LEU A 48 0.53 -2.29 3.63
CA LEU A 48 1.51 -2.66 2.62
C LEU A 48 1.87 -4.14 2.77
N SER A 49 2.08 -4.83 1.66
CA SER A 49 2.56 -6.21 1.71
C SER A 49 4.01 -6.24 2.23
N PRO A 50 4.35 -7.10 3.22
CA PRO A 50 5.72 -7.28 3.69
C PRO A 50 6.67 -7.66 2.56
N HIS A 51 6.17 -8.39 1.56
CA HIS A 51 6.91 -8.82 0.39
C HIS A 51 7.33 -7.64 -0.51
N TYR A 52 6.49 -6.62 -0.62
CA TYR A 52 6.84 -5.41 -1.36
C TYR A 52 7.93 -4.60 -0.64
N ALA A 53 7.87 -4.52 0.70
CA ALA A 53 8.90 -3.86 1.48
C ALA A 53 10.27 -4.58 1.36
N SER A 54 10.29 -5.92 1.36
CA SER A 54 11.52 -6.68 1.10
C SER A 54 12.04 -6.52 -0.33
N TRP A 55 11.14 -6.44 -1.32
CA TRP A 55 11.52 -6.23 -2.72
C TRP A 55 12.12 -4.84 -2.93
N LEU A 56 11.51 -3.80 -2.36
CA LEU A 56 12.06 -2.44 -2.39
C LEU A 56 13.42 -2.35 -1.69
N ALA A 57 13.61 -3.05 -0.56
CA ALA A 57 14.91 -3.12 0.10
C ALA A 57 15.96 -3.81 -0.80
N GLY A 58 15.57 -4.88 -1.50
CA GLY A 58 16.42 -5.52 -2.51
C GLY A 58 16.75 -4.62 -3.70
N LEU A 59 15.81 -3.79 -4.16
CA LEU A 59 16.06 -2.80 -5.22
C LEU A 59 16.93 -1.64 -4.76
N ALA A 60 16.75 -1.16 -3.53
CA ALA A 60 17.61 -0.12 -2.95
C ALA A 60 19.05 -0.61 -2.84
N GLN A 61 19.24 -1.90 -2.49
CA GLN A 61 20.56 -2.54 -2.46
C GLN A 61 21.14 -2.75 -3.87
N ALA A 62 20.29 -2.95 -4.88
CA ALA A 62 20.69 -3.10 -6.28
C ALA A 62 20.95 -1.76 -7.00
N SER A 63 20.58 -0.63 -6.40
CA SER A 63 20.74 0.71 -6.96
C SER A 63 22.05 1.41 -6.54
N ASP A 64 23.03 0.66 -6.04
CA ASP A 64 24.40 1.14 -5.84
C ASP A 64 25.33 0.54 -6.92
N PRO A 65 25.41 1.14 -8.12
CA PRO A 65 26.59 1.04 -8.95
C PRO A 65 27.58 2.13 -8.48
N ALA A 66 28.73 1.67 -7.97
CA ALA A 66 30.05 2.31 -7.91
C ALA A 66 30.16 3.84 -8.16
#